data_AF-A0A949DSW1-F1
#
_entry.id   AF-A0A949DSW1-F1
#
_cell.length_a   1.000
_cell.length_b   1.000
_cell.length_c   1.000
_cell.angle_alpha   90.00
_cell.angle_beta   90.00
_cell.angle_gamma   90.00
#
_symmetry.space_group_name_H-M   'P 1'
#
loop_
_entity.id
_entity.type
_entity.pdbx_description
1 polymer ?
#
loop_
_entity_poly.entity_id
_entity_poly.type
_entity_poly.pdbx_seq_one_letter_code
_entity_poly.pdbx_strand_id
1 'polypeptide(L)'
;MKTPTSTQSEKQLLVPLPLRFDNKFVRELPGDQQADNYRRQVTGACYSRVQPTQVSDPKLVAYSRETAALLDLSQEACATPSFTEVFAGNRLLPGMEPFAMCYGGHQFGNWAGQLGDGRAINLGEVINDQGERWIIQLKGAGPTPYSRGADGLAVLRSSIREFLCSEAMHHLGVPTSRALSVICSGELVERDMFYDGHPQDEPGAIVCRVAPSFLRFGNYEILSLRGETTLLKQLVDYTIRTDFPHLGEPSTAVYLEWFREICRSTAAMIVHWMRVGFVHGVMNTDNMSILGLTIDYGPYGWLEGYDANWTPNTTDSQGRRYSFGNQPHIGQWNLLQLANAIYPLANQAEPFKEALAMYNELFFKEWNQMMAAKLGFSTFIAKTDEPIITELLDILQLVETDMTIFFRQLASIPTSGDHTGPPETLLPFRDAWYQPEAITEDYQRRIDNWLDTYITRLHQDNLPDEERRTRMNRVNPKYVLRNYLAQLAIDKAENGDFSMVDELLDLVRRPYDEQPEREHFFCKRPEWARNRAGCSMLSCSS
;
A
#
# COMPACT_ATOMS: atom_id res chain seq x y z
N MET A 1 39.20 35.64 30.27
CA MET A 1 37.91 34.97 30.04
C MET A 1 37.91 34.43 28.62
N LYS A 2 38.17 33.14 28.43
CA LYS A 2 37.98 32.45 27.15
C LYS A 2 36.59 31.81 27.20
N THR A 3 35.71 32.21 26.30
CA THR A 3 34.43 31.55 26.03
C THR A 3 34.69 30.08 25.70
N PRO A 4 33.91 29.12 26.23
CA PRO A 4 34.06 27.73 25.83
C PRO A 4 33.58 27.59 24.38
N THR A 5 34.47 27.15 23.50
CA THR A 5 34.11 26.62 22.19
C THR A 5 33.17 25.43 22.37
N SER A 6 31.94 25.55 21.87
CA SER A 6 31.00 24.44 21.81
C SER A 6 31.62 23.25 21.11
N THR A 7 31.52 22.07 21.73
CA THR A 7 32.01 20.81 21.18
C THR A 7 31.20 20.45 19.94
N GLN A 8 31.81 19.73 18.98
CA GLN A 8 31.11 19.22 17.79
C GLN A 8 29.82 18.43 18.11
N SER A 9 29.70 17.89 19.33
CA SER A 9 28.50 17.19 19.83
C SER A 9 27.31 18.13 20.08
N GLU A 10 27.52 19.38 20.49
CA GLU A 10 26.43 20.35 20.68
C GLU A 10 25.90 20.92 19.36
N LYS A 11 26.73 20.93 18.30
CA LYS A 11 26.31 21.38 16.97
C LYS A 11 25.42 20.38 16.22
N GLN A 12 25.49 19.08 16.55
CA GLN A 12 24.61 18.06 15.95
C GLN A 12 23.17 18.09 16.48
N LEU A 13 22.92 18.77 17.61
CA LEU A 13 21.59 18.97 18.20
C LEU A 13 20.81 20.15 17.59
N LEU A 14 21.40 20.88 16.63
CA LEU A 14 20.93 22.22 16.22
C LEU A 14 20.51 22.34 14.76
N VAL A 15 20.46 21.26 13.97
CA VAL A 15 19.81 21.35 12.63
C VAL A 15 18.30 21.37 12.87
N PRO A 16 17.61 22.50 12.66
CA PRO A 16 16.17 22.57 12.87
C PRO A 16 15.47 21.72 11.81
N LEU A 17 14.36 21.08 12.18
CA LEU A 17 13.42 20.49 11.22
C LEU A 17 12.50 21.61 10.71
N PRO A 18 12.64 22.10 9.46
CA PRO A 18 11.97 23.29 8.97
C PRO A 18 10.50 23.03 8.58
N LEU A 19 9.75 22.27 9.38
CA LEU A 19 8.37 21.91 9.08
C LEU A 19 7.42 23.08 9.39
N ARG A 20 6.63 23.48 8.39
CA ARG A 20 5.61 24.52 8.52
C ARG A 20 4.23 23.90 8.68
N PHE A 21 3.70 23.90 9.90
CA PHE A 21 2.38 23.35 10.22
C PHE A 21 1.25 24.32 9.88
N ASP A 22 0.18 23.80 9.27
CA ASP A 22 -1.08 24.50 9.02
C ASP A 22 -2.26 23.87 9.78
N ASN A 23 -2.30 22.55 9.95
CA ASN A 23 -3.34 21.82 10.72
C ASN A 23 -4.80 22.18 10.33
N LYS A 24 -5.08 22.28 9.02
CA LYS A 24 -6.39 22.67 8.50
C LYS A 24 -7.51 21.72 8.93
N PHE A 25 -7.25 20.40 9.00
CA PHE A 25 -8.19 19.39 9.45
C PHE A 25 -8.71 19.69 10.86
N VAL A 26 -7.79 19.90 11.80
CA VAL A 26 -8.10 20.19 13.21
C VAL A 26 -8.78 21.56 13.35
N ARG A 27 -8.37 22.54 12.54
CA ARG A 27 -8.93 23.91 12.57
C ARG A 27 -10.34 24.00 12.03
N GLU A 28 -10.68 23.25 10.98
CA GLU A 28 -11.96 23.39 10.27
C GLU A 28 -13.03 22.35 10.65
N LEU A 29 -12.64 21.19 11.19
CA LEU A 29 -13.58 20.12 11.57
C LEU A 29 -13.80 20.08 13.08
N PRO A 30 -14.98 19.65 13.54
CA PRO A 30 -15.26 19.55 14.96
C PRO A 30 -14.47 18.41 15.60
N GLY A 31 -13.72 18.75 16.64
CA GLY A 31 -13.03 17.80 17.50
C GLY A 31 -13.88 17.37 18.70
N ASP A 32 -13.52 16.22 19.25
CA ASP A 32 -14.05 15.69 20.49
C ASP A 32 -13.78 16.68 21.64
N GLN A 33 -14.81 16.94 22.43
CA GLN A 33 -14.75 17.87 23.56
C GLN A 33 -14.13 17.23 24.81
N GLN A 34 -14.02 15.89 24.84
CA GLN A 34 -13.36 15.18 25.93
C GLN A 34 -11.84 15.21 25.75
N ALA A 35 -11.15 15.88 26.68
CA ALA A 35 -9.69 16.04 26.68
C ALA A 35 -8.96 14.80 27.20
N ASP A 36 -9.59 13.98 28.05
CA ASP A 36 -8.94 12.81 28.63
C ASP A 36 -8.75 11.69 27.59
N ASN A 37 -7.56 11.09 27.59
CA ASN A 37 -7.24 9.97 26.70
C ASN A 37 -7.57 8.62 27.38
N TYR A 38 -8.76 8.10 27.06
CA TYR A 38 -9.18 6.75 27.44
C TYR A 38 -10.12 6.19 26.37
N ARG A 39 -10.13 4.87 26.23
CA ARG A 39 -10.92 4.12 25.25
C ARG A 39 -12.42 4.41 25.41
N ARG A 40 -13.10 4.86 24.35
CA ARG A 40 -14.54 5.18 24.37
C ARG A 40 -15.15 5.27 22.97
N GLN A 41 -16.47 5.32 22.90
CA GLN A 41 -17.18 5.81 21.72
C GLN A 41 -17.10 7.34 21.67
N VAL A 42 -16.82 7.89 20.50
CA VAL A 42 -16.71 9.32 20.20
C VAL A 42 -17.73 9.65 19.12
N THR A 43 -18.70 10.53 19.42
CA THR A 43 -19.79 10.93 18.53
C THR A 43 -19.76 12.44 18.29
N GLY A 44 -20.28 12.91 17.15
CA GLY A 44 -20.33 14.34 16.84
C GLY A 44 -18.96 15.00 16.64
N ALA A 45 -17.92 14.22 16.34
CA ALA A 45 -16.56 14.70 16.11
C ALA A 45 -15.83 13.88 15.04
N CYS A 46 -14.93 14.54 14.29
CA CYS A 46 -14.07 13.90 13.30
C CYS A 46 -12.76 13.36 13.88
N TYR A 47 -12.35 13.84 15.05
CA TYR A 47 -11.11 13.45 15.71
C TYR A 47 -11.15 13.69 17.22
N SER A 48 -10.22 13.11 17.95
CA SER A 48 -9.89 13.45 19.34
C SER A 48 -8.44 13.91 19.42
N ARG A 49 -8.16 14.97 20.20
CA ARG A 49 -6.79 15.39 20.49
C ARG A 49 -6.12 14.35 21.40
N VAL A 50 -4.95 13.87 21.02
CA VAL A 50 -4.20 12.85 21.77
C VAL A 50 -2.71 13.11 21.62
N GLN A 51 -1.94 12.86 22.68
CA GLN A 51 -0.48 12.99 22.64
C GLN A 51 0.18 11.64 22.36
N PRO A 52 1.27 11.59 21.58
CA PRO A 52 2.11 10.41 21.50
C PRO A 52 2.62 9.98 22.89
N THR A 53 2.75 8.67 23.09
CA THR A 53 3.39 8.11 24.29
C THR A 53 4.91 8.17 24.09
N GLN A 54 5.62 8.75 25.07
CA GLN A 54 7.08 8.79 25.03
C GLN A 54 7.65 7.39 25.20
N VAL A 55 8.64 7.06 24.37
CA VAL A 55 9.34 5.77 24.40
C VAL A 55 10.71 5.87 25.06
N SER A 56 11.22 4.74 25.53
CA SER A 56 12.37 4.70 26.45
C SER A 56 13.73 4.94 25.79
N ASP A 57 13.99 4.35 24.61
CA ASP A 57 15.29 4.43 23.91
C ASP A 57 15.07 4.43 22.39
N PRO A 58 14.66 5.58 21.81
CA PRO A 58 14.31 5.63 20.40
C PRO A 58 15.55 5.49 19.51
N LYS A 59 15.58 4.44 18.68
CA LYS A 59 16.69 4.16 17.75
C LYS A 59 16.20 4.11 16.31
N LEU A 60 16.74 4.98 15.46
CA LEU A 60 16.42 4.99 14.04
C LEU A 60 16.87 3.67 13.37
N VAL A 61 15.92 3.02 12.71
CA VAL A 61 16.16 1.82 11.88
C VAL A 61 16.51 2.25 10.47
N ALA A 62 15.63 3.03 9.84
CA ALA A 62 15.79 3.56 8.49
C ALA A 62 14.90 4.79 8.27
N TYR A 63 15.21 5.58 7.24
CA TYR A 63 14.34 6.64 6.74
C TYR A 63 14.35 6.69 5.20
N SER A 64 13.25 7.12 4.60
CA SER A 64 13.15 7.33 3.15
C SER A 64 13.64 8.72 2.78
N ARG A 65 14.65 8.79 1.91
CA ARG A 65 15.21 10.07 1.43
C ARG A 65 14.20 10.80 0.55
N GLU A 66 13.44 10.05 -0.22
CA GLU A 66 12.39 10.53 -1.10
C GLU A 66 11.23 11.12 -0.30
N THR A 67 10.80 10.46 0.76
CA THR A 67 9.73 10.98 1.64
C THR A 67 10.21 12.16 2.48
N ALA A 68 11.47 12.15 2.94
CA ALA A 68 12.07 13.31 3.61
C ALA A 68 12.08 14.54 2.69
N ALA A 69 12.40 14.36 1.39
CA ALA A 69 12.39 15.43 0.41
C ALA A 69 10.98 16.00 0.15
N LEU A 70 9.91 15.20 0.22
CA LEU A 70 8.52 15.71 0.15
C LEU A 70 8.19 16.71 1.25
N LEU A 71 8.88 16.61 2.39
CA LEU A 71 8.71 17.42 3.57
C LEU A 71 9.82 18.48 3.73
N ASP A 72 10.63 18.70 2.68
CA ASP A 72 11.79 19.61 2.66
C ASP A 72 12.83 19.32 3.76
N LEU A 73 12.94 18.05 4.19
CA LEU A 73 13.93 17.63 5.19
C LEU A 73 15.25 17.23 4.50
N SER A 74 16.36 17.84 4.93
CA SER A 74 17.69 17.48 4.43
C SER A 74 18.20 16.17 5.04
N GLN A 75 19.18 15.54 4.39
CA GLN A 75 19.79 14.31 4.93
C GLN A 75 20.50 14.57 6.27
N GLU A 76 21.12 15.74 6.42
CA GLU A 76 21.75 16.15 7.67
C GLU A 76 20.72 16.29 8.80
N ALA A 77 19.54 16.82 8.49
CA ALA A 77 18.45 16.93 9.46
C ALA A 77 17.94 15.55 9.90
N CYS A 78 17.74 14.63 8.95
CA CYS A 78 17.33 13.25 9.21
C CYS A 78 18.33 12.43 10.03
N ALA A 79 19.62 12.79 9.99
CA ALA A 79 20.67 12.12 10.77
C ALA A 79 20.79 12.66 12.22
N THR A 80 20.02 13.67 12.60
CA THR A 80 20.09 14.24 13.97
C THR A 80 19.30 13.42 14.99
N PRO A 81 19.72 13.42 16.27
CA PRO A 81 18.90 12.88 17.36
C PRO A 81 17.51 13.53 17.44
N SER A 82 17.39 14.82 17.10
CA SER A 82 16.12 15.53 17.11
C SER A 82 15.11 14.96 16.10
N PHE A 83 15.57 14.45 14.95
CA PHE A 83 14.69 13.74 14.01
C PHE A 83 14.14 12.49 14.66
N THR A 84 15.00 11.66 15.26
CA THR A 84 14.61 10.44 15.93
C THR A 84 13.65 10.71 17.10
N GLU A 85 13.92 11.70 17.95
CA GLU A 85 13.03 12.07 19.05
C GLU A 85 11.64 12.53 18.58
N VAL A 86 11.58 13.32 17.51
CA VAL A 86 10.30 13.84 16.99
C VAL A 86 9.47 12.73 16.36
N PHE A 87 10.07 11.93 15.48
CA PHE A 87 9.34 10.89 14.76
C PHE A 87 9.17 9.58 15.56
N ALA A 88 9.75 9.48 16.76
CA ALA A 88 9.37 8.50 17.77
C ALA A 88 8.18 8.96 18.64
N GLY A 89 7.85 10.26 18.61
CA GLY A 89 6.82 10.85 19.48
C GLY A 89 7.33 11.36 20.84
N ASN A 90 8.65 11.35 21.08
CA ASN A 90 9.23 11.82 22.34
C ASN A 90 9.22 13.35 22.47
N ARG A 91 9.19 14.04 21.34
CA ARG A 91 9.23 15.50 21.27
C ARG A 91 8.29 16.04 20.21
N LEU A 92 7.61 17.13 20.53
CA LEU A 92 6.81 17.88 19.55
C LEU A 92 7.56 19.12 19.07
N LEU A 93 7.42 19.40 17.78
CA LEU A 93 7.86 20.67 17.20
C LEU A 93 6.81 21.76 17.43
N PRO A 94 7.21 23.04 17.48
CA PRO A 94 6.26 24.15 17.48
C PRO A 94 5.27 24.04 16.30
N GLY A 95 3.98 24.16 16.59
CA GLY A 95 2.91 24.07 15.59
C GLY A 95 2.32 22.67 15.39
N MET A 96 2.91 21.60 15.95
CA MET A 96 2.24 20.30 15.96
C MET A 96 0.96 20.35 16.79
N GLU A 97 -0.11 19.73 16.28
CA GLU A 97 -1.38 19.58 16.99
C GLU A 97 -1.83 18.12 16.94
N PRO A 98 -1.27 17.24 17.79
CA PRO A 98 -1.50 15.81 17.67
C PRO A 98 -2.97 15.38 17.83
N PHE A 99 -3.46 14.53 16.93
CA PHE A 99 -4.84 14.05 16.91
C PHE A 99 -4.98 12.63 16.34
N ALA A 100 -6.06 11.95 16.72
CA ALA A 100 -6.46 10.65 16.18
C ALA A 100 -7.84 10.79 15.51
N MET A 101 -7.98 10.27 14.29
CA MET A 101 -9.22 10.37 13.51
C MET A 101 -10.29 9.38 14.00
N CYS A 102 -11.55 9.82 13.97
CA CYS A 102 -12.73 8.99 14.20
C CYS A 102 -13.25 8.45 12.86
N TYR A 103 -13.37 7.13 12.75
CA TYR A 103 -14.02 6.44 11.62
C TYR A 103 -14.63 5.12 12.07
N GLY A 104 -15.50 4.57 11.23
CA GLY A 104 -15.99 3.20 11.34
C GLY A 104 -15.55 2.41 10.11
N GLY A 105 -16.17 1.26 9.86
CA GLY A 105 -15.93 0.52 8.64
C GLY A 105 -16.63 -0.83 8.61
N HIS A 106 -16.81 -1.36 7.40
CA HIS A 106 -17.21 -2.73 7.17
C HIS A 106 -15.99 -3.63 7.14
N GLN A 107 -15.84 -4.47 8.16
CA GLN A 107 -14.79 -5.47 8.25
C GLN A 107 -15.30 -6.81 7.74
N PHE A 108 -14.66 -7.37 6.71
CA PHE A 108 -15.09 -8.62 6.06
C PHE A 108 -16.57 -8.61 5.63
N GLY A 109 -17.08 -7.44 5.20
CA GLY A 109 -18.46 -7.25 4.76
C GLY A 109 -19.47 -6.94 5.87
N ASN A 110 -19.06 -6.94 7.14
CA ASN A 110 -19.93 -6.67 8.29
C ASN A 110 -19.60 -5.30 8.91
N TRP A 111 -20.60 -4.51 9.26
CA TRP A 111 -20.38 -3.24 9.96
C TRP A 111 -19.75 -3.47 11.34
N ALA A 112 -18.56 -2.92 11.57
CA ALA A 112 -17.79 -3.11 12.80
C ALA A 112 -18.04 -2.03 13.87
N GLY A 113 -18.96 -1.08 13.61
CA GLY A 113 -19.15 0.07 14.48
C GLY A 113 -18.00 1.06 14.39
N GLN A 114 -17.71 1.73 15.51
CA GLN A 114 -16.58 2.65 15.58
C GLN A 114 -15.26 1.90 15.66
N LEU A 115 -14.35 2.31 14.77
CA LEU A 115 -12.94 1.98 14.75
C LEU A 115 -12.18 3.24 15.17
N GLY A 116 -11.54 3.92 14.22
CA GLY A 116 -10.72 5.10 14.43
C GLY A 116 -9.24 4.78 14.48
N ASP A 117 -8.43 5.81 14.60
CA ASP A 117 -6.98 5.71 14.72
C ASP A 117 -6.59 5.10 16.09
N GLY A 118 -6.75 3.79 16.22
CA GLY A 118 -6.57 3.07 17.48
C GLY A 118 -5.12 2.87 17.92
N ARG A 119 -4.17 3.11 17.02
CA ARG A 119 -2.72 3.05 17.26
C ARG A 119 -1.96 4.02 16.35
N ALA A 120 -2.66 5.01 15.84
CA ALA A 120 -2.12 6.01 14.94
C ALA A 120 -2.37 7.39 15.54
N ILE A 121 -1.40 8.29 15.44
CA ILE A 121 -1.51 9.66 15.91
C ILE A 121 -0.93 10.55 14.83
N ASN A 122 -1.79 11.40 14.27
CA ASN A 122 -1.41 12.43 13.32
C ASN A 122 -0.73 13.56 14.10
N LEU A 123 0.53 13.88 13.81
CA LEU A 123 1.26 14.96 14.49
C LEU A 123 0.83 16.35 14.00
N GLY A 124 0.32 16.41 12.77
CA GLY A 124 -0.15 17.63 12.14
C GLY A 124 -0.09 17.57 10.61
N GLU A 125 -0.55 18.65 9.98
CA GLU A 125 -0.46 18.87 8.54
C GLU A 125 0.61 19.91 8.24
N VAL A 126 1.59 19.57 7.41
CA VAL A 126 2.63 20.48 6.96
C VAL A 126 2.36 20.97 5.53
N ILE A 127 2.86 22.16 5.21
CA ILE A 127 2.88 22.70 3.85
C ILE A 127 4.33 22.83 3.39
N ASN A 128 4.71 22.05 2.38
CA ASN A 128 6.06 22.09 1.80
C ASN A 128 6.29 23.38 0.99
N ASP A 129 7.51 23.57 0.50
CA ASP A 129 7.93 24.75 -0.25
C ASP A 129 7.21 24.88 -1.62
N GLN A 130 6.67 23.77 -2.14
CA GLN A 130 5.85 23.76 -3.35
C GLN A 130 4.37 24.10 -3.08
N GLY A 131 3.99 24.30 -1.81
CA GLY A 131 2.62 24.62 -1.40
C GLY A 131 1.72 23.39 -1.28
N GLU A 132 2.27 22.19 -1.34
CA GLU A 132 1.54 20.93 -1.17
C GLU A 132 1.38 20.61 0.31
N ARG A 133 0.28 19.93 0.63
CA ARG A 133 -0.08 19.56 2.01
C ARG A 133 0.20 18.10 2.27
N TRP A 134 0.81 17.82 3.42
CA TRP A 134 1.13 16.47 3.86
C TRP A 134 0.78 16.28 5.34
N ILE A 135 0.05 15.20 5.65
CA ILE A 135 -0.19 14.75 7.02
C ILE A 135 0.97 13.85 7.44
N ILE A 136 1.53 14.12 8.63
CA ILE A 136 2.53 13.27 9.28
C ILE A 136 1.82 12.45 10.35
N GLN A 137 1.86 11.12 10.24
CA GLN A 137 1.17 10.21 11.16
C GLN A 137 2.14 9.18 11.74
N LEU A 138 2.20 9.07 13.06
CA LEU A 138 2.95 8.02 13.75
C LEU A 138 2.03 6.84 14.05
N LYS A 139 2.39 5.64 13.57
CA LYS A 139 1.71 4.39 13.87
C LYS A 139 2.55 3.58 14.86
N GLY A 140 1.92 3.14 15.95
CA GLY A 140 2.57 2.55 17.11
C GLY A 140 2.92 3.55 18.23
N ALA A 141 2.43 4.80 18.14
CA ALA A 141 2.76 5.89 19.06
C ALA A 141 1.92 5.93 20.35
N GLY A 142 1.21 4.85 20.68
CA GLY A 142 0.46 4.70 21.93
C GLY A 142 -1.07 4.70 21.78
N PRO A 143 -1.78 4.48 22.90
CA PRO A 143 -3.23 4.33 22.90
C PRO A 143 -3.95 5.65 22.66
N THR A 144 -5.15 5.54 22.10
CA THR A 144 -6.08 6.62 21.80
C THR A 144 -7.49 6.24 22.28
N PRO A 145 -8.49 7.13 22.20
CA PRO A 145 -9.88 6.78 22.44
C PRO A 145 -10.39 5.63 21.56
N TYR A 146 -9.71 5.35 20.45
CA TYR A 146 -10.07 4.40 19.41
C TYR A 146 -9.37 3.05 19.53
N SER A 147 -8.48 2.85 20.51
CA SER A 147 -7.70 1.60 20.63
C SER A 147 -8.52 0.35 20.92
N ARG A 148 -9.82 0.49 21.27
CA ARG A 148 -10.70 -0.62 21.64
C ARG A 148 -10.04 -1.53 22.70
N GLY A 149 -9.81 -2.81 22.40
CA GLY A 149 -9.12 -3.75 23.29
C GLY A 149 -7.59 -3.75 23.16
N ALA A 150 -7.02 -3.06 22.16
CA ALA A 150 -5.59 -3.09 21.84
C ALA A 150 -4.78 -2.04 22.63
N ASP A 151 -3.47 -2.25 22.72
CA ASP A 151 -2.53 -1.42 23.48
C ASP A 151 -2.16 -0.08 22.81
N GLY A 152 -2.38 0.06 21.50
CA GLY A 152 -1.99 1.26 20.74
C GLY A 152 -0.54 1.27 20.26
N LEU A 153 0.19 0.18 20.46
CA LEU A 153 1.60 0.04 20.08
C LEU A 153 1.74 -0.75 18.76
N ALA A 154 2.94 -0.75 18.20
CA ALA A 154 3.30 -1.58 17.04
C ALA A 154 4.66 -2.23 17.26
N VAL A 155 4.90 -3.35 16.59
CA VAL A 155 6.17 -4.10 16.66
C VAL A 155 7.05 -3.87 15.44
N LEU A 156 8.35 -4.05 15.62
CA LEU A 156 9.41 -3.81 14.64
C LEU A 156 9.14 -4.51 13.31
N ARG A 157 8.71 -5.78 13.33
CA ARG A 157 8.39 -6.51 12.10
C ARG A 157 7.32 -5.81 11.26
N SER A 158 6.26 -5.31 11.89
CA SER A 158 5.13 -4.72 11.18
C SER A 158 5.50 -3.34 10.63
N SER A 159 6.26 -2.56 11.41
CA SER A 159 6.77 -1.25 11.04
C SER A 159 7.77 -1.34 9.86
N ILE A 160 8.69 -2.31 9.87
CA ILE A 160 9.60 -2.56 8.73
C ILE A 160 8.81 -2.96 7.49
N ARG A 161 7.84 -3.88 7.61
CA ARG A 161 7.02 -4.32 6.48
C ARG A 161 6.23 -3.19 5.85
N GLU A 162 5.61 -2.33 6.67
CA GLU A 162 4.85 -1.18 6.19
C GLU A 162 5.77 -0.15 5.53
N PHE A 163 6.91 0.17 6.16
CA PHE A 163 7.89 1.10 5.61
C PHE A 163 8.43 0.67 4.24
N LEU A 164 8.95 -0.56 4.14
CA LEU A 164 9.50 -1.06 2.88
C LEU A 164 8.41 -1.18 1.81
N CYS A 165 7.20 -1.62 2.17
CA CYS A 165 6.13 -1.80 1.18
C CYS A 165 5.55 -0.48 0.67
N SER A 166 5.40 0.53 1.53
CA SER A 166 5.03 1.89 1.13
C SER A 166 5.96 2.40 0.03
N GLU A 167 7.27 2.31 0.25
CA GLU A 167 8.26 2.83 -0.69
C GLU A 167 8.39 1.95 -1.94
N ALA A 168 8.29 0.63 -1.80
CA ALA A 168 8.25 -0.28 -2.95
C ALA A 168 7.05 0.02 -3.87
N MET A 169 5.86 0.25 -3.29
CA MET A 169 4.66 0.59 -4.04
C MET A 169 4.81 1.95 -4.76
N HIS A 170 5.41 2.94 -4.11
CA HIS A 170 5.72 4.22 -4.73
C HIS A 170 6.61 4.06 -5.97
N HIS A 171 7.73 3.36 -5.84
CA HIS A 171 8.69 3.17 -6.94
C HIS A 171 8.18 2.22 -8.03
N LEU A 172 7.24 1.34 -7.71
CA LEU A 172 6.47 0.59 -8.71
C LEU A 172 5.48 1.51 -9.47
N GLY A 173 5.27 2.75 -9.04
CA GLY A 173 4.29 3.67 -9.61
C GLY A 173 2.85 3.32 -9.21
N VAL A 174 2.66 2.70 -8.05
CA VAL A 174 1.34 2.46 -7.45
C VAL A 174 1.00 3.62 -6.52
N PRO A 175 -0.19 4.26 -6.64
CA PRO A 175 -0.62 5.28 -5.69
C PRO A 175 -0.64 4.74 -4.25
N THR A 176 0.04 5.41 -3.33
CA THR A 176 0.23 4.91 -1.96
C THR A 176 0.54 6.02 -0.95
N SER A 177 0.22 5.78 0.33
CA SER A 177 0.85 6.50 1.44
C SER A 177 2.35 6.18 1.52
N ARG A 178 3.14 7.22 1.79
CA ARG A 178 4.59 7.15 1.93
C ARG A 178 5.00 6.83 3.36
N ALA A 179 6.23 6.35 3.54
CA ALA A 179 6.80 6.12 4.86
C ALA A 179 8.09 6.92 5.03
N LEU A 180 8.12 7.79 6.04
CA LEU A 180 9.26 8.66 6.34
C LEU A 180 10.34 7.90 7.11
N SER A 181 9.97 7.16 8.16
CA SER A 181 10.94 6.50 9.05
C SER A 181 10.37 5.30 9.79
N VAL A 182 11.27 4.43 10.24
CA VAL A 182 11.02 3.39 11.26
C VAL A 182 11.98 3.59 12.41
N ILE A 183 11.45 3.62 13.64
CA ILE A 183 12.23 3.87 14.86
C ILE A 183 11.83 2.83 15.90
N CYS A 184 12.80 2.10 16.46
CA CYS A 184 12.56 1.21 17.61
C CYS A 184 12.22 2.03 18.84
N SER A 185 11.32 1.55 19.69
CA SER A 185 10.93 2.24 20.94
C SER A 185 11.89 2.01 22.11
N GLY A 186 12.68 0.94 22.05
CA GLY A 186 13.46 0.44 23.19
C GLY A 186 12.65 -0.43 24.16
N GLU A 187 11.36 -0.63 23.89
CA GLU A 187 10.44 -1.41 24.72
C GLU A 187 10.07 -2.72 24.02
N LEU A 188 9.68 -3.73 24.81
CA LEU A 188 9.06 -4.95 24.30
C LEU A 188 7.55 -4.82 24.33
N VAL A 189 6.90 -5.44 23.35
CA VAL A 189 5.46 -5.36 23.13
C VAL A 189 4.94 -6.79 22.91
N GLU A 190 3.99 -7.19 23.75
CA GLU A 190 3.40 -8.53 23.69
C GLU A 190 2.50 -8.66 22.44
N ARG A 191 2.75 -9.67 21.60
CA ARG A 191 1.93 -9.97 20.43
C ARG A 191 1.64 -11.46 20.33
N ASP A 192 0.38 -11.75 20.04
CA ASP A 192 -0.04 -13.03 19.52
C ASP A 192 -0.15 -12.89 17.99
N MET A 193 0.84 -13.40 17.26
CA MET A 193 0.90 -13.25 15.81
C MET A 193 -0.24 -14.00 15.10
N PHE A 194 -0.77 -15.09 15.65
CA PHE A 194 -1.77 -15.93 15.00
C PHE A 194 -3.15 -15.89 15.64
N TYR A 195 -3.31 -15.16 16.74
CA TYR A 195 -4.51 -15.16 17.57
C TYR A 195 -4.85 -16.57 18.09
N ASP A 196 -3.83 -17.38 18.40
CA ASP A 196 -3.96 -18.77 18.84
C ASP A 196 -3.80 -18.94 20.37
N GLY A 197 -3.58 -17.85 21.10
CA GLY A 197 -3.42 -17.82 22.55
C GLY A 197 -1.98 -17.97 23.03
N HIS A 198 -0.98 -17.86 22.14
CA HIS A 198 0.44 -17.97 22.47
C HIS A 198 1.21 -16.66 22.22
N PRO A 199 1.01 -15.63 23.06
CA PRO A 199 1.71 -14.35 22.89
C PRO A 199 3.22 -14.45 23.14
N GLN A 200 3.98 -13.62 22.44
CA GLN A 200 5.43 -13.45 22.58
C GLN A 200 5.78 -11.96 22.67
N ASP A 201 6.86 -11.66 23.39
CA ASP A 201 7.41 -10.32 23.42
C ASP A 201 8.21 -10.04 22.14
N GLU A 202 7.81 -9.01 21.40
CA GLU A 202 8.49 -8.54 20.20
C GLU A 202 9.04 -7.11 20.44
N PRO A 203 10.15 -6.69 19.80
CA PRO A 203 10.63 -5.31 19.88
C PRO A 203 9.58 -4.32 19.38
N GLY A 204 9.27 -3.29 20.18
CA GLY A 204 8.37 -2.21 19.81
C GLY A 204 9.00 -1.25 18.80
N ALA A 205 8.17 -0.69 17.91
CA ALA A 205 8.60 0.29 16.93
C ALA A 205 7.48 1.23 16.51
N ILE A 206 7.88 2.41 16.02
CA ILE A 206 7.01 3.42 15.42
C ILE A 206 7.36 3.53 13.94
N VAL A 207 6.36 3.51 13.08
CA VAL A 207 6.50 3.91 11.67
C VAL A 207 5.84 5.27 11.43
N CYS A 208 6.58 6.19 10.84
CA CYS A 208 6.07 7.51 10.46
C CYS A 208 5.54 7.45 9.02
N ARG A 209 4.23 7.54 8.86
CA ARG A 209 3.52 7.57 7.58
C ARG A 209 3.31 9.01 7.12
N VAL A 210 3.28 9.21 5.81
CA VAL A 210 3.07 10.51 5.16
C VAL A 210 2.09 10.36 4.01
N ALA A 211 1.04 11.18 3.97
CA ALA A 211 0.07 11.18 2.88
C ALA A 211 -0.59 12.57 2.75
N PRO A 212 -1.15 12.94 1.58
CA PRO A 212 -1.92 14.17 1.46
C PRO A 212 -3.15 14.17 2.39
N SER A 213 -3.75 12.99 2.56
CA SER A 213 -4.91 12.76 3.43
C SER A 213 -4.94 11.31 3.91
N PHE A 214 -5.37 11.10 5.16
CA PHE A 214 -5.68 9.78 5.72
C PHE A 214 -7.19 9.52 5.83
N LEU A 215 -8.01 10.32 5.12
CA LEU A 215 -9.43 10.09 5.02
C LEU A 215 -9.74 8.80 4.25
N ARG A 216 -10.66 8.03 4.82
CA ARG A 216 -11.08 6.70 4.38
C ARG A 216 -12.57 6.70 4.08
N PHE A 217 -13.07 5.68 3.38
CA PHE A 217 -14.52 5.52 3.19
C PHE A 217 -15.23 5.43 4.55
N GLY A 218 -14.61 4.74 5.50
CA GLY A 218 -15.06 4.61 6.89
C GLY A 218 -15.30 5.92 7.67
N ASN A 219 -14.63 7.02 7.30
CA ASN A 219 -14.86 8.32 7.93
C ASN A 219 -16.25 8.89 7.58
N TYR A 220 -16.76 8.59 6.39
CA TYR A 220 -18.09 9.04 5.94
C TYR A 220 -19.17 8.07 6.40
N GLU A 221 -18.89 6.76 6.35
CA GLU A 221 -19.85 5.72 6.76
C GLU A 221 -20.30 5.89 8.21
N ILE A 222 -19.39 6.15 9.15
CA ILE A 222 -19.75 6.29 10.56
C ILE A 222 -20.70 7.45 10.82
N LEU A 223 -20.53 8.56 10.11
CA LEU A 223 -21.37 9.75 10.28
C LEU A 223 -22.76 9.50 9.70
N SER A 224 -22.83 8.89 8.52
CA SER A 224 -24.09 8.48 7.88
C SER A 224 -24.87 7.49 8.74
N LEU A 225 -24.22 6.43 9.24
CA LEU A 225 -24.87 5.39 10.05
C LEU A 225 -25.32 5.86 11.44
N ARG A 226 -24.77 6.97 11.95
CA ARG A 226 -25.23 7.63 13.18
C ARG A 226 -26.31 8.70 12.93
N GLY A 227 -26.64 8.98 11.67
CA GLY A 227 -27.56 10.07 11.32
C GLY A 227 -26.95 11.47 11.52
N GLU A 228 -25.63 11.59 11.62
CA GLU A 228 -24.91 12.85 11.82
C GLU A 228 -24.75 13.62 10.50
N THR A 229 -25.85 13.83 9.76
CA THR A 229 -25.84 14.36 8.38
C THR A 229 -25.20 15.73 8.26
N THR A 230 -25.34 16.61 9.26
CA THR A 230 -24.67 17.91 9.29
C THR A 230 -23.16 17.77 9.33
N LEU A 231 -22.65 16.86 10.16
CA LEU A 231 -21.21 16.59 10.27
C LEU A 231 -20.68 15.87 9.03
N LEU A 232 -21.45 14.92 8.49
CA LEU A 232 -21.15 14.29 7.21
C LEU A 232 -20.96 15.34 6.10
N LYS A 233 -21.88 16.31 6.01
CA LYS A 233 -21.77 17.40 5.05
C LYS A 233 -20.49 18.23 5.26
N GLN A 234 -20.19 18.61 6.51
CA GLN A 234 -18.98 19.36 6.83
C GLN A 234 -17.71 18.61 6.40
N LEU A 235 -17.65 17.30 6.65
CA LEU A 235 -16.51 16.48 6.26
C LEU A 235 -16.38 16.37 4.73
N VAL A 236 -17.49 16.16 4.01
CA VAL A 236 -17.49 16.11 2.53
C VAL A 236 -17.07 17.45 1.94
N ASP A 237 -17.63 18.57 2.43
CA ASP A 237 -17.26 19.91 2.00
C ASP A 237 -15.77 20.20 2.25
N TYR A 238 -15.25 19.80 3.41
CA TYR A 238 -13.82 19.92 3.73
C TYR A 238 -12.96 19.10 2.78
N THR A 239 -13.36 17.85 2.51
CA THR A 239 -12.61 16.94 1.64
C THR A 239 -12.52 17.52 0.24
N ILE A 240 -13.64 18.01 -0.33
CA ILE A 240 -13.67 18.60 -1.67
C ILE A 240 -12.80 19.85 -1.73
N ARG A 241 -12.94 20.78 -0.79
CA ARG A 241 -12.15 22.03 -0.79
C ARG A 241 -10.65 21.81 -0.58
N THR A 242 -10.24 20.69 0.03
CA THR A 242 -8.85 20.45 0.43
C THR A 242 -8.16 19.48 -0.54
N ASP A 243 -8.83 18.38 -0.86
CA ASP A 243 -8.24 17.27 -1.61
C ASP A 243 -8.71 17.23 -3.07
N PHE A 244 -9.85 17.85 -3.41
CA PHE A 244 -10.42 17.90 -4.76
C PHE A 244 -10.82 19.32 -5.22
N PRO A 245 -9.98 20.36 -5.00
CA PRO A 245 -10.38 21.74 -5.25
C PRO A 245 -10.70 22.04 -6.72
N HIS A 246 -10.18 21.23 -7.65
CA HIS A 246 -10.46 21.35 -9.09
C HIS A 246 -11.92 21.06 -9.46
N LEU A 247 -12.68 20.41 -8.58
CA LEU A 247 -14.11 20.15 -8.78
C LEU A 247 -15.01 21.36 -8.48
N GLY A 248 -14.44 22.43 -7.88
CA GLY A 248 -15.15 23.65 -7.52
C GLY A 248 -15.82 23.58 -6.13
N GLU A 249 -16.73 24.53 -5.88
CA GLU A 249 -17.36 24.68 -4.57
C GLU A 249 -18.35 23.55 -4.25
N PRO A 250 -18.41 23.09 -2.98
CA PRO A 250 -19.31 22.02 -2.56
C PRO A 250 -20.78 22.28 -2.90
N SER A 251 -21.38 21.36 -3.65
CA SER A 251 -22.79 21.34 -4.01
C SER A 251 -23.20 19.92 -4.34
N THR A 252 -24.51 19.64 -4.47
CA THR A 252 -24.99 18.31 -4.86
C THR A 252 -24.37 17.81 -6.16
N ALA A 253 -24.21 18.67 -7.17
CA ALA A 253 -23.56 18.29 -8.42
C ALA A 253 -22.08 17.93 -8.22
N VAL A 254 -21.38 18.70 -7.39
CA VAL A 254 -19.96 18.45 -7.06
C VAL A 254 -19.79 17.17 -6.24
N TYR A 255 -20.70 16.84 -5.30
CA TYR A 255 -20.64 15.57 -4.57
C TYR A 255 -20.72 14.36 -5.50
N LEU A 256 -21.56 14.44 -6.53
CA LEU A 256 -21.72 13.38 -7.52
C LEU A 256 -20.48 13.24 -8.41
N GLU A 257 -19.87 14.35 -8.83
CA GLU A 257 -18.62 14.30 -9.60
C GLU A 257 -17.44 13.84 -8.75
N TRP A 258 -17.37 14.28 -7.49
CA TRP A 258 -16.38 13.79 -6.53
C TRP A 258 -16.47 12.28 -6.35
N PHE A 259 -17.68 11.72 -6.20
CA PHE A 259 -17.86 10.27 -6.16
C PHE A 259 -17.39 9.58 -7.45
N ARG A 260 -17.67 10.16 -8.63
CA ARG A 260 -17.15 9.64 -9.90
C ARG A 260 -15.63 9.64 -9.93
N GLU A 261 -14.97 10.68 -9.41
CA GLU A 261 -13.51 10.72 -9.31
C GLU A 261 -12.95 9.65 -8.37
N ILE A 262 -13.60 9.40 -7.23
CA ILE A 262 -13.23 8.32 -6.30
C ILE A 262 -13.38 6.94 -6.98
N CYS A 263 -14.43 6.73 -7.77
CA CYS A 263 -14.57 5.53 -8.59
C CYS A 263 -13.37 5.37 -9.55
N ARG A 264 -12.98 6.44 -10.25
CA ARG A 264 -11.84 6.41 -11.19
C ARG A 264 -10.52 6.10 -10.48
N SER A 265 -10.20 6.80 -9.40
CA SER A 265 -8.96 6.59 -8.66
C SER A 265 -8.89 5.22 -7.99
N THR A 266 -10.02 4.70 -7.49
CA THR A 266 -10.10 3.34 -6.94
C THR A 266 -9.87 2.28 -8.01
N ALA A 267 -10.46 2.43 -9.20
CA ALA A 267 -10.23 1.51 -10.32
C ALA A 267 -8.75 1.48 -10.71
N ALA A 268 -8.15 2.66 -10.91
CA ALA A 268 -6.75 2.80 -11.28
C ALA A 268 -5.82 2.17 -10.22
N MET A 269 -6.06 2.43 -8.93
CA MET A 269 -5.32 1.84 -7.82
C MET A 269 -5.34 0.31 -7.87
N ILE A 270 -6.52 -0.29 -8.06
CA ILE A 270 -6.65 -1.76 -8.11
C ILE A 270 -6.01 -2.32 -9.38
N VAL A 271 -6.13 -1.68 -10.54
CA VAL A 271 -5.39 -2.10 -11.76
C VAL A 271 -3.89 -2.09 -11.51
N HIS A 272 -3.37 -1.09 -10.81
CA HIS A 272 -1.98 -1.05 -10.39
C HIS A 272 -1.59 -2.21 -9.46
N TRP A 273 -2.44 -2.58 -8.50
CA TRP A 273 -2.22 -3.77 -7.66
C TRP A 273 -2.14 -5.03 -8.50
N MET A 274 -3.11 -5.22 -9.38
CA MET A 274 -3.17 -6.36 -10.28
C MET A 274 -1.93 -6.45 -11.18
N ARG A 275 -1.48 -5.34 -11.75
CA ARG A 275 -0.32 -5.27 -12.66
C ARG A 275 0.95 -5.87 -12.05
N VAL A 276 1.18 -5.58 -10.77
CA VAL A 276 2.39 -5.98 -10.03
C VAL A 276 2.19 -7.23 -9.16
N GLY A 277 1.02 -7.85 -9.22
CA GLY A 277 0.69 -9.02 -8.40
C GLY A 277 0.46 -8.70 -6.93
N PHE A 278 0.15 -7.47 -6.55
CA PHE A 278 -0.06 -7.11 -5.14
C PHE A 278 -1.44 -7.58 -4.66
N VAL A 279 -1.47 -8.22 -3.49
CA VAL A 279 -2.68 -8.57 -2.76
C VAL A 279 -2.69 -7.82 -1.43
N HIS A 280 -3.67 -6.93 -1.24
CA HIS A 280 -3.77 -6.12 -0.03
C HIS A 280 -4.11 -6.97 1.21
N GLY A 281 -4.94 -8.00 1.05
CA GLY A 281 -5.35 -8.94 2.10
C GLY A 281 -6.39 -8.43 3.11
N VAL A 282 -6.67 -7.12 3.18
CA VAL A 282 -7.67 -6.52 4.11
C VAL A 282 -8.33 -5.27 3.51
N MET A 283 -9.09 -5.44 2.43
CA MET A 283 -9.81 -4.34 1.78
C MET A 283 -11.13 -4.02 2.50
N ASN A 284 -11.07 -3.81 3.81
CA ASN A 284 -12.20 -3.25 4.55
C ASN A 284 -12.44 -1.79 4.12
N THR A 285 -13.64 -1.25 4.31
CA THR A 285 -13.93 0.15 3.92
C THR A 285 -13.13 1.16 4.74
N ASP A 286 -12.72 0.83 5.96
CA ASP A 286 -11.76 1.63 6.74
C ASP A 286 -10.35 1.64 6.13
N ASN A 287 -9.97 0.71 5.26
CA ASN A 287 -8.68 0.71 4.56
C ASN A 287 -8.76 1.24 3.12
N MET A 288 -9.90 1.77 2.70
CA MET A 288 -10.04 2.39 1.39
C MET A 288 -9.83 3.90 1.51
N SER A 289 -8.71 4.39 0.99
CA SER A 289 -8.42 5.83 0.92
C SER A 289 -9.42 6.55 0.03
N ILE A 290 -9.85 7.74 0.46
CA ILE A 290 -10.71 8.60 -0.37
C ILE A 290 -10.00 9.10 -1.64
N LEU A 291 -8.66 9.09 -1.65
CA LEU A 291 -7.84 9.54 -2.78
C LEU A 291 -7.44 8.40 -3.73
N GLY A 292 -7.86 7.17 -3.47
CA GLY A 292 -7.37 6.00 -4.23
C GLY A 292 -5.89 5.70 -3.96
N LEU A 293 -5.42 5.94 -2.73
CA LEU A 293 -4.09 5.53 -2.27
C LEU A 293 -4.14 4.17 -1.59
N THR A 294 -3.12 3.35 -1.83
CA THR A 294 -2.85 2.16 -1.01
C THR A 294 -2.44 2.60 0.39
N ILE A 295 -3.15 2.11 1.42
CA ILE A 295 -2.91 2.47 2.82
C ILE A 295 -3.02 1.23 3.72
N ASP A 296 -2.43 1.29 4.91
CA ASP A 296 -2.53 0.25 5.95
C ASP A 296 -2.05 -1.15 5.51
N TYR A 297 -0.74 -1.22 5.34
CA TYR A 297 0.01 -2.44 5.03
C TYR A 297 0.03 -3.41 6.21
N GLY A 298 -0.99 -4.26 6.31
CA GLY A 298 -1.05 -5.37 7.26
C GLY A 298 -0.60 -6.69 6.62
N PRO A 299 -1.51 -7.68 6.46
CA PRO A 299 -1.20 -8.95 5.82
C PRO A 299 -1.29 -8.84 4.29
N TYR A 300 -0.45 -7.99 3.69
CA TYR A 300 -0.32 -7.90 2.24
C TYR A 300 0.61 -8.99 1.69
N GLY A 301 0.61 -9.20 0.38
CA GLY A 301 1.58 -10.07 -0.25
C GLY A 301 1.67 -9.87 -1.76
N TRP A 302 2.61 -10.60 -2.36
CA TRP A 302 2.86 -10.56 -3.79
C TRP A 302 2.52 -11.92 -4.37
N LEU A 303 1.86 -11.91 -5.52
CA LEU A 303 1.49 -13.10 -6.27
C LEU A 303 2.76 -13.68 -6.87
N GLU A 304 3.36 -14.61 -6.12
CA GLU A 304 4.50 -15.39 -6.58
C GLU A 304 3.95 -16.47 -7.53
N GLY A 305 3.71 -17.69 -7.03
CA GLY A 305 2.94 -18.68 -7.77
C GLY A 305 1.56 -18.14 -8.13
N TYR A 306 1.27 -18.05 -9.43
CA TYR A 306 0.02 -17.50 -9.93
C TYR A 306 -1.19 -18.36 -9.49
N ASP A 307 -2.05 -17.78 -8.66
CA ASP A 307 -3.35 -18.32 -8.28
C ASP A 307 -4.32 -17.15 -8.03
N ALA A 308 -5.37 -17.06 -8.86
CA ALA A 308 -6.37 -16.01 -8.73
C ALA A 308 -7.12 -16.03 -7.39
N ASN A 309 -7.13 -17.17 -6.70
CA ASN A 309 -7.80 -17.33 -5.40
C ASN A 309 -6.86 -17.15 -4.20
N TRP A 310 -5.59 -16.82 -4.44
CA TRP A 310 -4.62 -16.69 -3.36
C TRP A 310 -4.86 -15.43 -2.52
N THR A 311 -4.74 -15.59 -1.20
CA THR A 311 -4.73 -14.51 -0.22
C THR A 311 -3.59 -14.74 0.78
N PRO A 312 -2.77 -13.73 1.11
CA PRO A 312 -1.73 -13.81 2.13
C PRO A 312 -2.29 -13.76 3.55
N ASN A 313 -3.55 -13.33 3.72
CA ASN A 313 -4.16 -13.12 5.02
C ASN A 313 -4.71 -14.43 5.60
N THR A 314 -4.13 -14.89 6.70
CA THR A 314 -4.54 -16.16 7.36
C THR A 314 -5.97 -16.11 7.89
N THR A 315 -6.47 -14.94 8.33
CA THR A 315 -7.87 -14.77 8.77
C THR A 315 -8.85 -14.80 7.59
N ASP A 316 -8.37 -14.58 6.36
CA ASP A 316 -9.16 -14.68 5.13
C ASP A 316 -8.97 -16.03 4.42
N SER A 317 -8.21 -16.97 4.98
CA SER A 317 -7.85 -18.22 4.29
C SER A 317 -9.06 -19.07 3.86
N GLN A 318 -10.12 -19.08 4.66
CA GLN A 318 -11.37 -19.80 4.37
C GLN A 318 -12.31 -19.01 3.46
N GLY A 319 -12.47 -17.71 3.71
CA GLY A 319 -13.42 -16.86 2.99
C GLY A 319 -12.91 -16.37 1.63
N ARG A 320 -11.58 -16.22 1.50
CA ARG A 320 -10.85 -15.70 0.33
C ARG A 320 -11.46 -14.42 -0.23
N ARG A 321 -12.07 -13.62 0.65
CA ARG A 321 -12.79 -12.40 0.31
C ARG A 321 -11.84 -11.40 -0.34
N TYR A 322 -10.61 -11.34 0.12
CA TYR A 322 -9.59 -10.40 -0.35
C TYR A 322 -8.50 -11.08 -1.19
N SER A 323 -8.84 -12.20 -1.84
CA SER A 323 -7.95 -12.88 -2.78
C SER A 323 -7.64 -12.02 -4.01
N PHE A 324 -6.51 -12.32 -4.67
CA PHE A 324 -6.00 -11.56 -5.83
C PHE A 324 -7.07 -11.23 -6.87
N GLY A 325 -7.76 -12.25 -7.38
CA GLY A 325 -8.78 -12.11 -8.42
C GLY A 325 -10.07 -11.42 -7.95
N ASN A 326 -10.32 -11.36 -6.64
CA ASN A 326 -11.54 -10.75 -6.09
C ASN A 326 -11.37 -9.27 -5.72
N GLN A 327 -10.14 -8.74 -5.68
CA GLN A 327 -9.88 -7.33 -5.34
C GLN A 327 -10.73 -6.32 -6.17
N PRO A 328 -10.92 -6.48 -7.49
CA PRO A 328 -11.74 -5.56 -8.28
C PRO A 328 -13.22 -5.54 -7.87
N HIS A 329 -13.77 -6.71 -7.58
CA HIS A 329 -15.16 -6.84 -7.12
C HIS A 329 -15.33 -6.27 -5.70
N ILE A 330 -14.35 -6.48 -4.81
CA ILE A 330 -14.36 -5.85 -3.49
C ILE A 330 -14.24 -4.33 -3.58
N GLY A 331 -13.44 -3.79 -4.51
CA GLY A 331 -13.38 -2.36 -4.79
C GLY A 331 -14.76 -1.79 -5.14
N GLN A 332 -15.50 -2.46 -6.03
CA GLN A 332 -16.87 -2.09 -6.37
C GLN A 332 -17.80 -2.12 -5.16
N TRP A 333 -17.72 -3.18 -4.34
CA TRP A 333 -18.52 -3.32 -3.13
C TRP A 333 -18.24 -2.20 -2.13
N ASN A 334 -16.97 -1.85 -1.91
CA ASN A 334 -16.58 -0.75 -1.02
C ASN A 334 -17.08 0.61 -1.54
N LEU A 335 -17.02 0.85 -2.86
CA LEU A 335 -17.58 2.07 -3.47
C LEU A 335 -19.10 2.16 -3.30
N LEU A 336 -19.81 1.02 -3.35
CA LEU A 336 -21.24 0.98 -3.05
C LEU A 336 -21.52 1.38 -1.59
N GLN A 337 -20.71 0.92 -0.64
CA GLN A 337 -20.87 1.33 0.75
C GLN A 337 -20.61 2.83 0.94
N LEU A 338 -19.60 3.39 0.26
CA LEU A 338 -19.38 4.83 0.24
C LEU A 338 -20.55 5.59 -0.40
N ALA A 339 -21.10 5.11 -1.53
CA ALA A 339 -22.27 5.71 -2.16
C ALA A 339 -23.47 5.78 -1.20
N ASN A 340 -23.73 4.70 -0.46
CA ASN A 340 -24.76 4.66 0.58
C ASN A 340 -24.47 5.67 1.69
N ALA A 341 -23.21 5.82 2.10
CA ALA A 341 -22.82 6.77 3.13
C ALA A 341 -23.11 8.22 2.72
N ILE A 342 -22.82 8.60 1.48
CA ILE A 342 -22.95 9.97 0.97
C ILE A 342 -24.35 10.28 0.37
N TYR A 343 -25.17 9.26 0.09
CA TYR A 343 -26.52 9.39 -0.44
C TYR A 343 -27.37 10.46 0.29
N PRO A 344 -27.37 10.57 1.63
CA PRO A 344 -28.16 11.59 2.34
C PRO A 344 -27.86 13.04 1.93
N LEU A 345 -26.69 13.32 1.36
CA LEU A 345 -26.32 14.67 0.89
C LEU A 345 -26.81 14.99 -0.52
N ALA A 346 -27.06 13.98 -1.35
CA ALA A 346 -27.48 14.15 -2.73
C ALA A 346 -28.96 13.80 -2.96
N ASN A 347 -29.48 12.84 -2.20
CA ASN A 347 -30.83 12.28 -2.30
C ASN A 347 -31.22 11.87 -3.74
N GLN A 348 -30.23 11.35 -4.49
CA GLN A 348 -30.37 10.93 -5.88
C GLN A 348 -29.63 9.61 -6.09
N ALA A 349 -30.36 8.53 -6.36
CA ALA A 349 -29.75 7.19 -6.48
C ALA A 349 -29.09 6.96 -7.84
N GLU A 350 -29.69 7.48 -8.91
CA GLU A 350 -29.28 7.14 -10.29
C GLU A 350 -27.84 7.56 -10.63
N PRO A 351 -27.39 8.78 -10.29
CA PRO A 351 -26.01 9.18 -10.57
C PRO A 351 -24.95 8.33 -9.86
N PHE A 352 -25.25 7.78 -8.67
CA PHE A 352 -24.36 6.85 -7.98
C PHE A 352 -24.29 5.49 -8.70
N LYS A 353 -25.43 4.97 -9.19
CA LYS A 353 -25.45 3.73 -9.99
C LYS A 353 -24.66 3.88 -11.28
N GLU A 354 -24.81 5.01 -11.97
CA GLU A 354 -24.04 5.32 -13.18
C GLU A 354 -22.53 5.35 -12.88
N ALA A 355 -22.12 5.99 -11.78
CA ALA A 355 -20.72 6.03 -11.37
C ALA A 355 -20.16 4.66 -10.99
N LEU A 356 -20.97 3.79 -10.37
CA LEU A 356 -20.59 2.39 -10.07
C LEU A 356 -20.50 1.53 -11.34
N ALA A 357 -21.38 1.75 -12.33
CA ALA A 357 -21.28 1.09 -13.64
C ALA A 357 -20.00 1.54 -14.38
N MET A 358 -19.71 2.84 -14.35
CA MET A 358 -18.49 3.43 -14.92
C MET A 358 -17.22 2.84 -14.29
N TYR A 359 -17.19 2.60 -12.97
CA TYR A 359 -16.07 1.91 -12.31
C TYR A 359 -15.77 0.55 -12.98
N ASN A 360 -16.80 -0.27 -13.24
CA ASN A 360 -16.60 -1.59 -13.85
C ASN A 360 -16.05 -1.47 -15.27
N GLU A 361 -16.67 -0.62 -16.09
CA GLU A 361 -16.24 -0.39 -17.47
C GLU A 361 -14.79 0.11 -17.52
N LEU A 362 -14.44 1.04 -16.63
CA LEU A 362 -13.10 1.59 -16.53
C LEU A 362 -12.10 0.54 -16.08
N PHE A 363 -12.41 -0.23 -15.03
CA PHE A 363 -11.54 -1.29 -14.53
C PHE A 363 -11.21 -2.29 -15.64
N PHE A 364 -12.21 -2.82 -16.35
CA PHE A 364 -11.96 -3.80 -17.42
C PHE A 364 -11.18 -3.20 -18.59
N LYS A 365 -11.48 -1.95 -18.97
CA LYS A 365 -10.73 -1.24 -20.00
C LYS A 365 -9.26 -1.08 -19.62
N GLU A 366 -8.98 -0.60 -18.41
CA GLU A 366 -7.61 -0.38 -17.93
C GLU A 366 -6.87 -1.70 -17.67
N TRP A 367 -7.56 -2.73 -17.16
CA TRP A 367 -7.03 -4.09 -17.04
C TRP A 367 -6.57 -4.64 -18.40
N ASN A 368 -7.42 -4.53 -19.43
CA ASN A 368 -7.12 -5.01 -20.77
C ASN A 368 -5.92 -4.27 -21.38
N GLN A 369 -5.86 -2.95 -21.21
CA GLN A 369 -4.72 -2.14 -21.65
C GLN A 369 -3.44 -2.50 -20.89
N MET A 370 -3.54 -2.71 -19.58
CA MET A 370 -2.44 -3.13 -18.73
C MET A 370 -1.91 -4.50 -19.16
N MET A 371 -2.78 -5.49 -19.38
CA MET A 371 -2.39 -6.82 -19.85
C MET A 371 -1.76 -6.79 -21.24
N ALA A 372 -2.33 -6.00 -22.17
CA ALA A 372 -1.71 -5.78 -23.47
C ALA A 372 -0.28 -5.21 -23.34
N ALA A 373 -0.07 -4.23 -22.47
CA ALA A 373 1.25 -3.68 -22.21
C ALA A 373 2.22 -4.71 -21.58
N LYS A 374 1.75 -5.51 -20.61
CA LYS A 374 2.56 -6.59 -20.01
C LYS A 374 2.97 -7.66 -21.03
N LEU A 375 2.12 -7.91 -22.03
CA LEU A 375 2.36 -8.83 -23.14
C LEU A 375 3.14 -8.18 -24.30
N GLY A 376 3.38 -6.88 -24.27
CA GLY A 376 4.11 -6.18 -25.33
C GLY A 376 3.29 -5.85 -26.58
N PHE A 377 1.95 -5.94 -26.50
CA PHE A 377 1.07 -5.50 -27.58
C PHE A 377 1.05 -3.96 -27.68
N SER A 378 0.95 -3.44 -28.90
CA SER A 378 0.84 -2.00 -29.18
C SER A 378 -0.45 -1.41 -28.66
N THR A 379 -1.55 -2.11 -28.89
CA THR A 379 -2.90 -1.76 -28.47
C THR A 379 -3.67 -3.04 -28.17
N PHE A 380 -4.66 -2.95 -27.28
CA PHE A 380 -5.54 -4.07 -26.97
C PHE A 380 -6.59 -4.27 -28.07
N ILE A 381 -6.74 -5.50 -28.54
CA ILE A 381 -7.74 -5.93 -29.52
C ILE A 381 -8.52 -7.11 -28.91
N ALA A 382 -9.74 -6.85 -28.42
CA ALA A 382 -10.53 -7.82 -27.64
C ALA A 382 -10.63 -9.21 -28.31
N LYS A 383 -10.95 -9.24 -29.61
CA LYS A 383 -11.17 -10.50 -30.35
C LYS A 383 -9.94 -11.42 -30.37
N THR A 384 -8.73 -10.88 -30.35
CA THR A 384 -7.48 -11.65 -30.40
C THR A 384 -6.84 -11.78 -29.03
N ASP A 385 -6.94 -10.76 -28.20
CA ASP A 385 -6.12 -10.63 -26.99
C ASP A 385 -6.81 -11.27 -25.77
N GLU A 386 -8.15 -11.25 -25.69
CA GLU A 386 -8.89 -11.89 -24.58
C GLU A 386 -8.65 -13.40 -24.50
N PRO A 387 -8.68 -14.17 -25.63
CA PRO A 387 -8.35 -15.59 -25.59
C PRO A 387 -6.90 -15.85 -25.19
N ILE A 388 -5.95 -15.04 -25.67
CA ILE A 388 -4.53 -15.14 -25.32
C ILE A 388 -4.32 -14.90 -23.83
N ILE A 389 -4.95 -13.87 -23.27
CA ILE A 389 -4.86 -13.54 -21.85
C ILE A 389 -5.49 -14.65 -21.02
N THR A 390 -6.68 -15.12 -21.37
CA THR A 390 -7.39 -16.15 -20.62
C THR A 390 -6.58 -17.44 -20.56
N GLU A 391 -6.12 -17.93 -21.71
CA GLU A 391 -5.32 -19.14 -21.79
C GLU A 391 -3.99 -18.99 -21.03
N LEU A 392 -3.35 -17.81 -21.09
CA LEU A 392 -2.13 -17.57 -20.33
C LEU A 392 -2.36 -17.77 -18.83
N LEU A 393 -3.39 -17.12 -18.27
CA LEU A 393 -3.64 -17.14 -16.83
C LEU A 393 -3.97 -18.56 -16.35
N ASP A 394 -4.68 -19.34 -17.17
CA ASP A 394 -4.93 -20.76 -16.90
C ASP A 394 -3.63 -21.57 -16.89
N ILE A 395 -2.77 -21.40 -17.90
CA ILE A 395 -1.48 -22.10 -17.99
C ILE A 395 -0.57 -21.74 -16.80
N LEU A 396 -0.47 -20.47 -16.42
CA LEU A 396 0.40 -20.03 -15.33
C LEU A 396 0.06 -20.73 -14.00
N GLN A 397 -1.23 -21.01 -13.78
CA GLN A 397 -1.71 -21.68 -12.56
C GLN A 397 -1.33 -23.17 -12.51
N LEU A 398 -1.28 -23.86 -13.66
CA LEU A 398 -1.09 -25.33 -13.72
C LEU A 398 0.23 -25.82 -13.11
N VAL A 399 1.28 -25.01 -13.15
CA VAL A 399 2.63 -25.36 -12.67
C VAL A 399 3.14 -24.38 -11.60
N GLU A 400 2.22 -23.63 -10.98
CA GLU A 400 2.51 -22.60 -9.98
C GLU A 400 3.60 -21.66 -10.51
N THR A 401 3.30 -20.86 -11.52
CA THR A 401 4.30 -20.02 -12.19
C THR A 401 4.48 -18.69 -11.46
N ASP A 402 5.72 -18.28 -11.20
CA ASP A 402 6.05 -16.98 -10.62
C ASP A 402 5.66 -15.83 -11.56
N MET A 403 4.67 -15.02 -11.17
CA MET A 403 4.11 -13.97 -12.04
C MET A 403 5.17 -12.94 -12.45
N THR A 404 5.96 -12.43 -11.50
CA THR A 404 6.97 -11.39 -11.77
C THR A 404 8.05 -11.91 -12.71
N ILE A 405 8.62 -13.08 -12.43
CA ILE A 405 9.69 -13.67 -13.24
C ILE A 405 9.16 -13.99 -14.64
N PHE A 406 7.96 -14.59 -14.75
CA PHE A 406 7.38 -14.94 -16.04
C PHE A 406 7.23 -13.71 -16.96
N PHE A 407 6.56 -12.65 -16.50
CA PHE A 407 6.35 -11.47 -17.33
C PHE A 407 7.64 -10.72 -17.66
N ARG A 408 8.64 -10.76 -16.77
CA ARG A 408 9.96 -10.19 -17.04
C ARG A 408 10.71 -11.00 -18.11
N GLN A 409 10.68 -12.33 -18.02
CA GLN A 409 11.36 -13.21 -18.98
C GLN A 409 10.64 -13.27 -20.34
N LEU A 410 9.32 -13.11 -20.38
CA LEU A 410 8.54 -13.05 -21.62
C LEU A 410 9.06 -11.97 -22.59
N ALA A 411 9.55 -10.86 -22.05
CA ALA A 411 10.11 -9.75 -22.83
C ALA A 411 11.38 -10.13 -23.62
N SER A 412 12.05 -11.23 -23.25
CA SER A 412 13.27 -11.72 -23.89
C SER A 412 13.01 -12.75 -24.99
N ILE A 413 11.78 -13.23 -25.15
CA ILE A 413 11.45 -14.21 -26.19
C ILE A 413 11.50 -13.53 -27.56
N PRO A 414 12.35 -13.94 -28.51
CA PRO A 414 12.38 -13.33 -29.84
C PRO A 414 11.06 -13.59 -30.59
N THR A 415 10.65 -12.65 -31.44
CA THR A 415 9.50 -12.84 -32.35
C THR A 415 9.91 -13.31 -33.73
N SER A 416 11.22 -13.30 -34.02
CA SER A 416 11.79 -13.74 -35.28
C SER A 416 12.60 -15.02 -35.07
N GLY A 417 12.32 -16.05 -35.87
CA GLY A 417 12.94 -17.37 -35.76
C GLY A 417 11.93 -18.48 -36.02
N ASP A 418 12.42 -19.67 -36.33
CA ASP A 418 11.58 -20.86 -36.39
C ASP A 418 11.30 -21.32 -34.95
N HIS A 419 10.11 -21.01 -34.45
CA HIS A 419 9.65 -21.48 -33.14
C HIS A 419 9.16 -22.93 -33.18
N THR A 420 9.25 -23.59 -34.35
CA THR A 420 8.97 -25.02 -34.50
C THR A 420 10.19 -25.85 -34.05
N GLY A 421 10.35 -25.99 -32.73
CA GLY A 421 11.42 -26.79 -32.12
C GLY A 421 11.11 -27.15 -30.66
N PRO A 422 11.74 -28.20 -30.10
CA PRO A 422 11.44 -28.73 -28.76
C PRO A 422 11.93 -27.75 -27.64
N PRO A 423 11.82 -28.04 -26.32
CA PRO A 423 11.56 -27.11 -25.21
C PRO A 423 12.66 -26.08 -24.85
N GLU A 424 13.59 -25.77 -25.74
CA GLU A 424 14.60 -24.72 -25.56
C GLU A 424 14.00 -23.31 -25.56
N THR A 425 12.91 -23.07 -26.30
CA THR A 425 12.14 -21.80 -26.30
C THR A 425 11.48 -21.51 -24.95
N LEU A 426 11.22 -22.55 -24.14
CA LEU A 426 10.64 -22.45 -22.79
C LEU A 426 11.70 -22.40 -21.68
N LEU A 427 13.00 -22.55 -22.00
CA LEU A 427 14.08 -22.46 -21.02
C LEU A 427 14.00 -21.20 -20.14
N PRO A 428 13.69 -20.00 -20.68
CA PRO A 428 13.58 -18.79 -19.85
C PRO A 428 12.48 -18.87 -18.79
N PHE A 429 11.44 -19.70 -18.99
CA PHE A 429 10.34 -19.85 -18.05
C PHE A 429 10.59 -20.89 -16.96
N ARG A 430 11.60 -21.76 -17.12
CA ARG A 430 11.93 -22.78 -16.09
C ARG A 430 12.23 -22.15 -14.74
N ASP A 431 12.87 -20.98 -14.76
CA ASP A 431 13.20 -20.25 -13.54
C ASP A 431 11.96 -19.67 -12.85
N ALA A 432 10.82 -19.57 -13.54
CA ALA A 432 9.56 -19.12 -12.96
C ALA A 432 8.72 -20.26 -12.36
N TRP A 433 8.89 -21.52 -12.75
CA TRP A 433 8.03 -22.62 -12.30
C TRP A 433 8.37 -23.09 -10.88
N TYR A 434 7.41 -23.06 -9.95
CA TYR A 434 7.59 -23.68 -8.62
C TYR A 434 7.40 -25.20 -8.67
N GLN A 435 6.61 -25.74 -9.60
CA GLN A 435 6.35 -27.18 -9.74
C GLN A 435 6.71 -27.70 -11.15
N PRO A 436 8.00 -27.74 -11.53
CA PRO A 436 8.42 -28.27 -12.82
C PRO A 436 8.03 -29.74 -13.04
N GLU A 437 7.82 -30.51 -11.98
CA GLU A 437 7.33 -31.89 -12.00
C GLU A 437 5.85 -32.01 -12.40
N ALA A 438 5.06 -30.93 -12.30
CA ALA A 438 3.66 -30.90 -12.70
C ALA A 438 3.47 -30.70 -14.22
N ILE A 439 4.57 -30.55 -14.98
CA ILE A 439 4.53 -30.40 -16.43
C ILE A 439 4.09 -31.71 -17.08
N THR A 440 2.90 -31.69 -17.67
CA THR A 440 2.32 -32.78 -18.45
C THR A 440 2.50 -32.54 -19.96
N GLU A 441 2.28 -33.56 -20.78
CA GLU A 441 2.20 -33.40 -22.24
C GLU A 441 1.08 -32.42 -22.65
N ASP A 442 0.01 -32.34 -21.85
CA ASP A 442 -1.08 -31.37 -22.05
C ASP A 442 -0.59 -29.94 -21.83
N TYR A 443 0.11 -29.68 -20.72
CA TYR A 443 0.70 -28.38 -20.42
C TYR A 443 1.65 -27.93 -21.53
N GLN A 444 2.57 -28.79 -21.96
CA GLN A 444 3.52 -28.48 -23.03
C GLN A 444 2.79 -28.09 -24.32
N ARG A 445 1.81 -28.89 -24.74
CA ARG A 445 1.01 -28.58 -25.93
C ARG A 445 0.27 -27.24 -25.80
N ARG A 446 -0.28 -26.93 -24.62
CA ARG A 446 -0.99 -25.67 -24.38
C ARG A 446 -0.06 -24.47 -24.44
N ILE A 447 1.10 -24.52 -23.79
CA ILE A 447 2.05 -23.38 -23.79
C ILE A 447 2.70 -23.17 -25.16
N ASP A 448 2.98 -24.24 -25.91
CA ASP A 448 3.50 -24.13 -27.28
C ASP A 448 2.47 -23.47 -28.20
N ASN A 449 1.22 -23.93 -28.17
CA ASN A 449 0.11 -23.32 -28.93
C ASN A 449 -0.14 -21.86 -28.51
N TRP A 450 -0.02 -21.57 -27.21
CA TRP A 450 -0.16 -20.22 -26.69
C TRP A 450 0.94 -19.31 -27.22
N LEU A 451 2.21 -19.76 -27.22
CA LEU A 451 3.34 -19.01 -27.76
C LEU A 451 3.17 -18.72 -29.24
N ASP A 452 2.76 -19.71 -30.04
CA ASP A 452 2.51 -19.52 -31.48
C ASP A 452 1.43 -18.47 -31.73
N THR A 453 0.34 -18.53 -30.95
CA THR A 453 -0.77 -17.57 -31.04
C THR A 453 -0.32 -16.16 -30.61
N TYR A 454 0.44 -16.07 -29.53
CA TYR A 454 1.01 -14.84 -28.99
C TYR A 454 1.97 -14.17 -29.99
N ILE A 455 2.90 -14.93 -30.58
CA ILE A 455 3.87 -14.42 -31.56
C ILE A 455 3.16 -13.99 -32.84
N THR A 456 2.19 -14.77 -33.33
CA THR A 456 1.36 -14.40 -34.47
C THR A 456 0.64 -13.08 -34.22
N ARG A 457 0.13 -12.87 -33.00
CA ARG A 457 -0.49 -11.60 -32.60
C ARG A 457 0.52 -10.45 -32.57
N LEU A 458 1.73 -10.67 -32.07
CA LEU A 458 2.79 -9.64 -32.05
C LEU A 458 3.23 -9.20 -33.45
N HIS A 459 3.27 -10.11 -34.43
CA HIS A 459 3.61 -9.76 -35.82
C HIS A 459 2.65 -8.73 -36.42
N GLN A 460 1.40 -8.66 -35.95
CA GLN A 460 0.44 -7.65 -36.40
C GLN A 460 0.82 -6.23 -35.96
N ASP A 461 1.57 -6.09 -34.85
CA ASP A 461 2.05 -4.79 -34.37
C ASP A 461 3.33 -4.33 -35.09
N ASN A 462 4.03 -5.26 -35.76
CA ASN A 462 5.26 -5.02 -36.53
C ASN A 462 6.33 -4.22 -35.75
N LEU A 463 6.49 -4.54 -34.45
CA LEU A 463 7.50 -3.92 -33.60
C LEU A 463 8.79 -4.75 -33.57
N PRO A 464 9.98 -4.11 -33.65
CA PRO A 464 11.24 -4.78 -33.37
C PRO A 464 11.30 -5.33 -31.94
N ASP A 465 11.94 -6.49 -31.76
CA ASP A 465 12.06 -7.15 -30.46
C ASP A 465 12.68 -6.25 -29.39
N GLU A 466 13.67 -5.43 -29.75
CA GLU A 466 14.32 -4.51 -28.81
C GLU A 466 13.37 -3.45 -28.26
N GLU A 467 12.54 -2.89 -29.14
CA GLU A 467 11.56 -1.88 -28.78
C GLU A 467 10.46 -2.49 -27.92
N ARG A 468 9.94 -3.66 -28.30
CA ARG A 468 8.95 -4.41 -27.51
C ARG A 468 9.49 -4.74 -26.13
N ARG A 469 10.71 -5.25 -26.04
CA ARG A 469 11.38 -5.58 -24.77
C ARG A 469 11.53 -4.35 -23.88
N THR A 470 11.97 -3.23 -24.43
CA THR A 470 12.07 -1.96 -23.70
C THR A 470 10.71 -1.53 -23.15
N ARG A 471 9.64 -1.63 -23.94
CA ARG A 471 8.28 -1.29 -23.51
C ARG A 471 7.77 -2.21 -22.41
N MET A 472 7.94 -3.52 -22.56
CA MET A 472 7.55 -4.52 -21.57
C MET A 472 8.32 -4.33 -20.25
N ASN A 473 9.63 -4.10 -20.31
CA ASN A 473 10.47 -3.93 -19.12
C ASN A 473 10.14 -2.67 -18.31
N ARG A 474 9.48 -1.66 -18.90
CA ARG A 474 8.96 -0.49 -18.19
C ARG A 474 7.68 -0.74 -17.39
N VAL A 475 6.97 -1.84 -17.66
CA VAL A 475 5.70 -2.18 -17.00
C VAL A 475 5.73 -3.51 -16.26
N ASN A 476 6.69 -4.38 -16.59
CA ASN A 476 6.98 -5.63 -15.92
C ASN A 476 8.20 -5.44 -15.01
N PRO A 477 8.01 -5.28 -13.69
CA PRO A 477 9.13 -5.08 -12.78
C PRO A 477 10.03 -6.31 -12.78
N LYS A 478 11.33 -6.07 -12.64
CA LYS A 478 12.30 -7.13 -12.33
C LYS A 478 12.22 -7.50 -10.86
N TYR A 479 12.04 -6.52 -9.97
CA TYR A 479 12.02 -6.72 -8.53
C TYR A 479 10.68 -6.28 -7.92
N VAL A 480 10.14 -7.14 -7.05
CA VAL A 480 9.06 -6.82 -6.11
C VAL A 480 9.53 -7.14 -4.70
N LEU A 481 8.97 -6.48 -3.68
CA LEU A 481 9.35 -6.69 -2.28
C LEU A 481 8.76 -8.01 -1.75
N ARG A 482 9.23 -9.14 -2.26
CA ARG A 482 8.77 -10.47 -1.86
C ARG A 482 8.77 -10.58 -0.33
N ASN A 483 7.72 -11.15 0.24
CA ASN A 483 7.55 -11.16 1.69
C ASN A 483 8.70 -11.85 2.43
N TYR A 484 9.33 -12.87 1.81
CA TYR A 484 10.50 -13.53 2.42
C TYR A 484 11.73 -12.61 2.52
N LEU A 485 11.90 -11.66 1.59
CA LEU A 485 12.96 -10.66 1.64
C LEU A 485 12.73 -9.71 2.82
N ALA A 486 11.49 -9.23 2.97
CA ALA A 486 11.11 -8.44 4.13
C ALA A 486 11.34 -9.23 5.43
N GLN A 487 11.01 -10.52 5.47
CA GLN A 487 11.26 -11.35 6.65
C GLN A 487 12.75 -11.51 6.97
N LEU A 488 13.62 -11.69 5.98
CA LEU A 488 15.06 -11.74 6.20
C LEU A 488 15.61 -10.41 6.75
N ALA A 489 15.07 -9.27 6.30
CA ALA A 489 15.43 -7.97 6.85
C ALA A 489 14.96 -7.80 8.30
N ILE A 490 13.75 -8.29 8.62
CA ILE A 490 13.21 -8.30 9.97
C ILE A 490 14.06 -9.17 10.90
N ASP A 491 14.39 -10.40 10.48
CA ASP A 491 15.21 -11.34 11.26
C ASP A 491 16.55 -10.70 11.65
N LYS A 492 17.19 -9.96 10.73
CA LYS A 492 18.43 -9.22 11.01
C LYS A 492 18.18 -8.03 11.93
N ALA A 493 17.12 -7.27 11.70
CA ALA A 493 16.80 -6.07 12.48
C ALA A 493 16.46 -6.39 13.94
N GLU A 494 15.81 -7.51 14.22
CA GLU A 494 15.58 -8.01 15.58
C GLU A 494 16.88 -8.32 16.34
N ASN A 495 17.95 -8.63 15.61
CA ASN A 495 19.30 -8.81 16.15
C ASN A 495 20.13 -7.50 16.13
N GLY A 496 19.50 -6.36 15.81
CA GLY A 496 20.13 -5.04 15.80
C GLY A 496 20.91 -4.69 14.53
N ASP A 497 20.86 -5.53 13.48
CA ASP A 497 21.46 -5.28 12.16
C ASP A 497 20.40 -4.78 11.17
N PHE A 498 20.46 -3.48 10.84
CA PHE A 498 19.51 -2.85 9.92
C PHE A 498 19.99 -2.82 8.46
N SER A 499 21.16 -3.39 8.15
CA SER A 499 21.78 -3.30 6.82
C SER A 499 20.89 -3.82 5.69
N MET A 500 20.10 -4.87 5.95
CA MET A 500 19.23 -5.45 4.94
C MET A 500 17.96 -4.62 4.71
N VAL A 501 17.53 -3.81 5.69
CA VAL A 501 16.45 -2.84 5.47
C VAL A 501 16.92 -1.77 4.47
N ASP A 502 18.13 -1.24 4.66
CA ASP A 502 18.73 -0.27 3.72
C ASP A 502 18.96 -0.88 2.34
N GLU A 503 19.47 -2.12 2.28
CA GLU A 503 19.71 -2.84 1.03
C GLU A 503 18.42 -3.06 0.23
N LEU A 504 17.33 -3.46 0.89
CA LEU A 504 16.04 -3.65 0.23
C LEU A 504 15.42 -2.31 -0.16
N LEU A 505 15.58 -1.26 0.65
CA LEU A 505 15.13 0.09 0.29
C LEU A 505 15.84 0.57 -0.99
N ASP A 506 17.16 0.37 -1.09
CA ASP A 506 17.94 0.68 -2.29
C ASP A 506 17.47 -0.13 -3.51
N LEU A 507 17.20 -1.43 -3.33
CA LEU A 507 16.72 -2.32 -4.40
C LEU A 507 15.41 -1.82 -5.00
N VAL A 508 14.43 -1.48 -4.15
CA VAL A 508 13.08 -1.13 -4.59
C VAL A 508 12.99 0.25 -5.23
N ARG A 509 14.03 1.09 -5.17
CA ARG A 509 14.05 2.40 -5.87
C ARG A 509 14.00 2.29 -7.39
N ARG A 510 14.51 1.19 -7.94
CA ARG A 510 14.62 0.93 -9.39
C ARG A 510 14.07 -0.45 -9.76
N PRO A 511 12.77 -0.72 -9.49
CA PRO A 511 12.23 -2.08 -9.56
C PRO A 511 12.12 -2.60 -11.00
N TYR A 512 12.15 -1.72 -12.00
CA TYR A 512 12.06 -2.05 -13.43
C TYR A 512 13.44 -2.18 -14.11
N ASP A 513 14.49 -1.64 -13.49
CA ASP A 513 15.82 -1.59 -14.08
C ASP A 513 16.55 -2.92 -13.92
N GLU A 514 17.47 -3.18 -14.84
CA GLU A 514 18.53 -4.16 -14.61
C GLU A 514 19.46 -3.64 -13.51
N GLN A 515 19.78 -4.49 -12.54
CA GLN A 515 20.68 -4.18 -11.42
C GLN A 515 21.64 -5.37 -11.26
N PRO A 516 22.74 -5.44 -12.04
CA PRO A 516 23.63 -6.61 -12.06
C PRO A 516 24.19 -7.00 -10.69
N GLU A 517 24.42 -6.02 -9.82
CA GLU A 517 24.87 -6.19 -8.43
C GLU A 517 23.78 -6.78 -7.50
N ARG A 518 22.52 -6.77 -7.94
CA ARG A 518 21.34 -7.22 -7.20
C ARG A 518 20.67 -8.46 -7.82
N GLU A 519 21.32 -9.12 -8.78
CA GLU A 519 20.72 -10.24 -9.53
C GLU A 519 20.23 -11.38 -8.64
N HIS A 520 20.88 -11.61 -7.50
CA HIS A 520 20.49 -12.63 -6.53
C HIS A 520 19.09 -12.41 -5.92
N PHE A 521 18.53 -11.20 -6.00
CA PHE A 521 17.15 -10.91 -5.60
C PHE A 521 16.12 -11.23 -6.69
N PHE A 522 16.55 -11.42 -7.95
CA PHE A 522 15.70 -11.85 -9.05
C PHE A 522 15.59 -13.39 -9.06
N CYS A 523 15.04 -13.93 -7.99
CA CYS A 523 14.81 -15.36 -7.84
C CYS A 523 13.43 -15.66 -7.27
N LYS A 524 12.99 -16.91 -7.43
CA LYS A 524 11.79 -17.44 -6.79
C LYS A 524 11.92 -17.37 -5.27
N ARG A 525 10.78 -17.39 -4.59
CA ARG A 525 10.72 -17.71 -3.17
C ARG A 525 11.42 -19.05 -2.90
N PRO A 526 12.30 -19.12 -1.91
CA PRO A 526 12.88 -20.40 -1.50
C PRO A 526 11.83 -21.27 -0.78
N GLU A 527 11.97 -22.61 -0.87
CA GLU A 527 10.95 -23.53 -0.34
C GLU A 527 10.71 -23.39 1.17
N TRP A 528 11.76 -23.07 1.95
CA TRP A 528 11.61 -22.83 3.39
C TRP A 528 10.65 -21.69 3.72
N ALA A 529 10.45 -20.73 2.80
CA ALA A 529 9.57 -19.59 3.01
C ALA A 529 8.11 -19.88 2.67
N ARG A 530 7.79 -20.98 1.98
CA ARG A 530 6.42 -21.29 1.50
C ARG A 530 5.39 -21.34 2.62
N ASN A 531 5.77 -21.87 3.78
CA ASN A 531 4.88 -22.02 4.93
C ASN A 531 5.40 -21.25 6.15
N ARG A 532 6.33 -20.30 5.97
CA ARG A 532 6.87 -19.51 7.06
C ARG A 532 5.95 -18.33 7.37
N ALA A 533 5.65 -18.14 8.65
CA ALA A 533 5.05 -16.92 9.18
C ALA A 533 5.83 -15.70 8.70
N GLY A 534 5.15 -14.63 8.30
CA GLY A 534 5.82 -13.43 7.80
C GLY A 534 6.21 -13.49 6.32
N CYS A 535 6.22 -14.68 5.70
CA CYS A 535 6.48 -14.87 4.27
C CYS A 535 5.16 -15.06 3.50
N SER A 536 4.61 -16.26 3.52
CA SER A 536 3.41 -16.62 2.75
C SER A 536 2.13 -16.64 3.59
N MET A 537 2.28 -16.53 4.92
CA MET A 537 1.18 -16.47 5.88
C MET A 537 1.36 -15.26 6.77
N LEU A 538 0.41 -14.32 6.70
CA LEU A 538 0.44 -13.07 7.46
C LEU A 538 -0.87 -12.86 8.18
N SER A 539 -0.80 -12.14 9.30
CA SER A 539 -1.96 -11.74 10.07
C SER A 539 -2.03 -10.21 10.21
N CYS A 540 -3.18 -9.73 10.67
CA CYS A 540 -3.35 -8.34 11.06
C CYS A 540 -2.64 -7.99 12.38
N SER A 541 -2.07 -8.97 13.09
CA SER A 541 -1.38 -8.75 14.37
C SER A 541 -0.11 -7.93 14.10
N SER A 542 -0.02 -6.75 14.70
CA SER A 542 1.01 -5.75 14.42
C SER A 542 1.27 -4.87 15.62
#